data_AF-A0A7Y2C8E8-F1
#
_entry.id   AF-A0A7Y2C8E8-F1
#
_cell.length_a   1.000
_cell.length_b   1.000
_cell.length_c   1.000
_cell.angle_alpha   90.00
_cell.angle_beta   90.00
_cell.angle_gamma   90.00
#
_symmetry.space_group_name_H-M   'P 1'
#
loop_
_entity.id
_entity.type
_entity.pdbx_description
1 polymer ?
#
loop_
_entity_poly.entity_id
_entity_poly.type
_entity_poly.pdbx_seq_one_letter_code
_entity_poly.pdbx_strand_id
1 'polypeptide(L)' 'METNIQPMFDMLGTPVEHKRLVLLEGGHVPASTNDVIREVLDWLDRYLGPVDSGN' A
#
# COMPACT_ATOMS: atom_id res chain seq x y z
N MET A 1 -14.82 8.54 7.28
CA MET A 1 -13.37 8.38 7.56
C MET A 1 -12.53 8.35 6.29
N GLU A 2 -13.08 7.87 5.18
CA GLU A 2 -12.38 7.70 3.89
C GLU A 2 -11.78 8.98 3.27
N THR A 3 -12.12 10.17 3.78
CA THR A 3 -11.74 11.46 3.17
C THR A 3 -10.66 12.25 3.92
N ASN A 4 -10.21 11.83 5.12
CA ASN A 4 -9.32 12.67 5.93
C ASN A 4 -7.83 12.53 5.58
N ILE A 5 -7.44 11.40 4.95
CA ILE A 5 -6.04 11.15 4.55
C ILE A 5 -5.71 11.78 3.19
N GLN A 6 -6.72 12.03 2.36
CA GLN A 6 -6.55 12.50 0.97
C GLN A 6 -5.73 13.80 0.86
N PRO A 7 -5.97 14.85 1.69
CA PRO A 7 -5.18 16.08 1.60
C PRO A 7 -3.69 15.84 1.85
N MET A 8 -3.35 15.00 2.83
CA MET A 8 -1.96 14.65 3.12
C MET A 8 -1.33 13.81 2.00
N PHE A 9 -2.08 12.86 1.44
CA PHE A 9 -1.61 12.05 0.32
C PHE A 9 -1.36 12.88 -0.96
N ASP A 10 -2.22 13.86 -1.23
CA ASP A 10 -2.10 14.76 -2.39
C ASP A 10 -0.87 15.66 -2.27
N MET A 11 -0.51 16.07 -1.04
CA MET A 11 0.69 16.87 -0.75
C MET A 11 2.02 16.11 -0.94
N LEU A 12 2.00 14.78 -1.09
CA LEU A 12 3.20 14.02 -1.41
C LEU A 12 3.64 14.36 -2.84
N GLY A 13 4.79 15.04 -2.99
CA GLY A 13 5.37 15.44 -4.28
C GLY A 13 5.85 14.27 -5.16
N THR A 14 5.60 13.03 -4.76
CA THR A 14 5.84 11.83 -5.54
C THR A 14 4.90 11.78 -6.75
N PRO A 15 5.40 11.49 -7.98
CA PRO A 15 4.56 11.29 -9.16
C PRO A 15 3.45 10.25 -8.92
N VAL A 16 2.30 10.42 -9.57
CA VAL A 16 1.10 9.60 -9.32
C VAL A 16 1.35 8.11 -9.60
N GLU A 17 2.17 7.79 -10.61
CA GLU A 17 2.62 6.44 -10.94
C GLU A 17 3.47 5.79 -9.83
N HIS A 18 4.06 6.62 -8.97
CA HIS A 18 4.97 6.23 -7.90
C HIS A 18 4.41 6.41 -6.49
N LYS A 19 3.09 6.64 -6.34
CA LYS A 19 2.39 6.60 -5.06
C LYS A 19 1.02 5.93 -5.18
N ARG A 20 0.57 5.28 -4.11
CA ARG A 20 -0.74 4.59 -4.08
C ARG A 20 -1.35 4.69 -2.68
N LEU A 21 -2.63 5.05 -2.61
CA LEU A 21 -3.41 5.03 -1.39
C LEU A 21 -4.29 3.77 -1.40
N VAL A 22 -4.19 2.95 -0.35
CA VAL A 22 -5.01 1.75 -0.16
C VAL A 22 -5.79 1.89 1.14
N LEU A 23 -7.10 1.66 1.08
CA LEU A 23 -7.97 1.62 2.25
C LEU A 23 -8.29 0.16 2.55
N LEU A 24 -7.99 -0.27 3.79
CA LEU A 24 -8.25 -1.63 4.26
C LEU A 24 -9.33 -1.59 5.33
N GLU A 25 -10.24 -2.55 5.30
CA GLU A 25 -11.29 -2.69 6.30
C GLU A 25 -10.70 -2.95 7.69
N GLY A 26 -11.19 -2.24 8.71
CA GLY A 26 -10.71 -2.36 10.09
C GLY A 26 -10.78 -1.06 10.88
N GLY A 27 -10.12 -1.07 12.04
CA GLY A 27 -10.01 0.08 12.95
C GLY A 27 -8.58 0.61 13.00
N HIS A 28 -8.05 0.82 14.21
CA HIS A 28 -6.63 1.17 14.40
C HIS A 28 -5.68 0.14 13.77
N VAL A 29 -6.11 -1.12 13.76
CA VAL A 29 -5.45 -2.22 13.07
C VAL A 29 -6.40 -2.76 11.99
N PRO A 30 -5.91 -3.03 10.76
CA PRO A 30 -6.70 -3.69 9.73
C PRO A 30 -7.23 -5.04 10.20
N ALA A 31 -8.39 -5.44 9.71
CA ALA A 31 -9.01 -6.72 10.07
C ALA A 31 -8.18 -7.93 9.58
N SER A 32 -7.35 -7.74 8.55
CA SER A 32 -6.51 -8.76 7.95
C SER A 32 -5.06 -8.26 7.82
N THR A 33 -4.14 -8.86 8.58
CA THR A 33 -2.71 -8.63 8.40
C THR A 33 -2.23 -9.10 7.02
N ASN A 34 -2.86 -10.14 6.46
CA ASN A 34 -2.51 -10.66 5.15
C ASN A 34 -2.79 -9.66 4.03
N ASP A 35 -3.80 -8.81 4.17
CA ASP A 35 -4.11 -7.78 3.17
C ASP A 35 -3.03 -6.70 3.20
N VAL A 36 -2.58 -6.29 4.39
CA VAL A 36 -1.43 -5.38 4.55
C VAL A 36 -0.18 -5.96 3.89
N ILE A 37 0.13 -7.23 4.17
CA ILE A 37 1.30 -7.92 3.63
C ILE A 37 1.22 -7.96 2.09
N ARG A 38 0.07 -8.33 1.53
CA ARG A 38 -0.14 -8.39 0.08
C ARG A 38 0.10 -7.03 -0.57
N GLU A 39 -0.51 -5.97 -0.05
CA GLU A 39 -0.41 -4.62 -0.64
C GLU A 39 1.02 -4.06 -0.63
N VAL A 40 1.80 -4.42 0.39
CA VAL A 40 3.22 -4.08 0.49
C VAL A 40 4.05 -4.91 -0.49
N LEU A 41 3.85 -6.23 -0.54
CA LEU A 41 4.60 -7.11 -1.45
C LEU A 41 4.34 -6.76 -2.92
N ASP A 42 3.08 -6.56 -3.32
CA ASP A 42 2.71 -6.16 -4.68
C ASP A 42 3.38 -4.83 -5.09
N TRP A 43 3.56 -3.91 -4.13
CA TRP A 43 4.28 -2.66 -4.38
C TRP A 43 5.79 -2.84 -4.50
N LEU A 44 6.37 -3.67 -3.64
CA LEU A 44 7.81 -3.97 -3.69
C LEU A 44 8.16 -4.73 -4.97
N ASP A 45 7.33 -5.68 -5.41
CA ASP A 45 7.53 -6.44 -6.64
C ASP A 45 7.61 -5.55 -7.88
N ARG A 46 6.91 -4.40 -7.89
CA ARG A 46 6.99 -3.41 -8.99
C ARG A 46 8.38 -2.79 -9.13
N TYR A 47 9.07 -2.48 -8.02
CA TYR A 47 10.34 -1.75 -8.06
C TYR A 47 11.57 -2.62 -7.82
N LEU A 48 11.42 -3.68 -7.04
CA LEU A 48 12.48 -4.59 -6.64
C LEU A 48 12.41 -5.91 -7.39
N GLY A 49 11.27 -6.23 -8.01
CA GLY A 49 11.00 -7.51 -8.64
C GLY A 49 10.51 -8.57 -7.65
N PRO A 50 9.83 -9.62 -8.14
CA PRO A 50 9.37 -10.73 -7.30
C PRO A 50 10.55 -11.53 -6.75
N VAL A 51 10.41 -12.01 -5.52
CA VAL A 51 11.40 -12.90 -4.90
C VAL A 51 11.17 -14.33 -5.37
N ASP A 52 12.23 -14.97 -5.87
CA ASP A 52 12.21 -16.40 -6.19
C ASP A 52 12.18 -17.22 -4.88
N SER A 53 11.24 -18.16 -4.79
CA SER A 53 11.09 -19.04 -3.64
C SER A 53 12.12 -20.18 -3.63
N GLY A 54 12.92 -20.33 -4.70
CA GLY A 54 14.09 -21.22 -4.73
C GLY A 54 13.77 -22.70 -4.49
N ASN A 55 12.55 -23.14 -4.81
CA ASN A 55 12.10 -24.53 -4.68
C ASN A 55 11.94 -25.21 -6.05
#